data_AF-A0A955HTT1-F1
#
_entry.id   AF-A0A955HTT1-F1
#
_cell.length_a   1.000
_cell.length_b   1.000
_cell.length_c   1.000
_cell.angle_alpha   90.00
_cell.angle_beta   90.00
_cell.angle_gamma   90.00
#
_symmetry.space_group_name_H-M   'P 1'
#
loop_
_entity.id
_entity.type
_entity.pdbx_description
1 polymer ?
#
loop_
_entity_poly.entity_id
_entity_poly.type
_entity_poly.pdbx_seq_one_letter_code
_entity_poly.pdbx_strand_id
1 'polypeptide(L)'
;MYISIFLLLVLLFGVAAALFLYRFQGRKNLIQLDIVQFLYIFFFYPLFFVWIKSFIYLQVRADLGGSLTSNEFFLIDTTVSLTWLYLYGVFAIKGFTKTLFLARHKDPLADLFAHAEYFHLWISHLAIFFGVAIIGLILSGINLFLPFQVANTSILNILLAAIGGVVGVFLFVMLLLSDPKQNGFRLLKIVKLVYGFVFSALIAIYFIFEPPFTTAYSMYWLVVFIFAAFLVCSIFAYKSTKANNLMDKFSSLFRDISWGNNITLDETKKKRKA
;
A
#
# COMPACT_ATOMS: atom_id res chain seq x y z
N MET A 1 5.74 -21.01 18.46
CA MET A 1 6.61 -19.90 18.90
C MET A 1 6.81 -18.84 17.81
N TYR A 2 7.25 -19.21 16.59
CA TYR A 2 7.49 -18.24 15.50
C TYR A 2 6.27 -17.45 15.01
N ILE A 3 5.10 -18.09 14.93
CA ILE A 3 3.84 -17.42 14.52
C ILE A 3 3.43 -16.33 15.53
N SER A 4 3.58 -16.60 16.82
CA SER A 4 3.26 -15.66 17.90
C SER A 4 4.15 -14.41 17.87
N ILE A 5 5.45 -14.61 17.58
CA ILE A 5 6.42 -13.52 17.42
C ILE A 5 6.12 -12.70 16.15
N PHE A 6 5.79 -13.37 15.04
CA PHE A 6 5.40 -12.70 13.80
C PHE A 6 4.16 -11.81 13.99
N LEU A 7 3.10 -12.34 14.60
CA LEU A 7 1.88 -11.57 14.87
C LEU A 7 2.14 -10.38 15.81
N LEU A 8 2.99 -10.55 16.83
CA LEU A 8 3.40 -9.47 17.72
C LEU A 8 4.18 -8.38 16.97
N LEU A 9 5.11 -8.77 16.08
CA LEU A 9 5.89 -7.83 15.29
C LEU A 9 5.00 -7.03 14.31
N VAL A 10 4.04 -7.67 13.65
CA VAL A 10 3.10 -6.96 12.76
C VAL A 10 2.28 -5.93 13.56
N LEU A 11 1.86 -6.28 14.79
CA LEU A 11 1.11 -5.38 15.66
C LEU A 11 1.97 -4.19 16.13
N LEU A 12 3.22 -4.45 16.53
CA LEU A 12 4.17 -3.40 16.93
C LEU A 12 4.56 -2.49 15.77
N PHE A 13 4.77 -3.04 14.57
CA PHE A 13 5.06 -2.23 13.38
C PHE A 13 3.85 -1.42 12.93
N GLY A 14 2.62 -1.93 13.06
CA GLY A 14 1.40 -1.18 12.82
C GLY A 14 1.25 0.03 13.74
N VAL A 15 1.49 -0.15 15.04
CA VAL A 15 1.46 0.93 16.04
C VAL A 15 2.62 1.92 15.84
N ALA A 16 3.82 1.45 15.53
CA ALA A 16 4.97 2.32 15.28
C ALA A 16 4.77 3.17 14.00
N ALA A 17 4.26 2.58 12.92
CA ALA A 17 3.93 3.29 11.69
C ALA A 17 2.84 4.35 11.91
N ALA A 18 1.81 4.00 12.69
CA ALA A 18 0.76 4.92 13.12
C ALA A 18 1.31 6.15 13.87
N LEU A 19 2.14 5.93 14.88
CA LEU A 19 2.76 6.99 15.68
C LEU A 19 3.74 7.84 14.86
N PHE A 20 4.51 7.20 13.97
CA PHE A 20 5.43 7.90 13.08
C PHE A 20 4.69 8.82 12.11
N LEU A 21 3.60 8.36 11.50
CA LEU A 21 2.77 9.17 10.61
C LEU A 21 2.08 10.33 11.34
N TYR A 22 1.66 10.14 12.60
CA TYR A 22 1.05 11.18 13.42
C TYR A 22 2.00 12.35 13.70
N ARG A 23 3.30 12.09 13.89
CA ARG A 23 4.31 13.12 14.17
C ARG A 23 4.49 14.15 13.03
N PHE A 24 4.16 13.79 11.79
CA PHE A 24 4.32 14.67 10.62
C PHE A 24 3.07 15.50 10.28
N GLN A 25 1.96 15.34 11.02
CA GLN A 25 0.76 16.17 10.84
C GLN A 25 0.82 17.45 11.69
N GLY A 26 1.38 18.51 11.13
CA GLY A 26 1.30 19.86 11.69
C GLY A 26 -0.15 20.39 11.78
N ARG A 27 -0.37 21.31 12.73
CA ARG A 27 -1.63 21.93 13.20
C ARG A 27 -2.56 22.62 12.15
N LYS A 28 -2.54 22.31 10.86
CA LYS A 28 -3.41 22.99 9.88
C LYS A 28 -4.19 22.00 8.99
N ASN A 29 -5.35 21.60 9.51
CA ASN A 29 -6.62 21.37 8.80
C ASN A 29 -6.59 20.86 7.35
N LEU A 30 -6.01 19.69 7.08
CA LEU A 30 -6.10 19.11 5.73
C LEU A 30 -6.46 17.62 5.65
N ILE A 31 -6.75 16.95 6.77
CA ILE A 31 -7.23 15.56 6.75
C ILE A 31 -8.25 15.41 7.89
N GLN A 32 -9.55 15.48 7.59
CA GLN A 32 -10.62 15.20 8.56
C GLN A 32 -11.14 13.75 8.49
N LEU A 33 -10.48 12.86 7.75
CA LEU A 33 -10.45 11.46 8.18
C LEU A 33 -9.44 11.41 9.31
N ASP A 34 -9.93 11.25 10.52
CA ASP A 34 -9.07 11.10 11.68
C ASP A 34 -8.02 10.02 11.34
N ILE A 35 -6.72 10.32 11.42
CA ILE A 35 -5.66 9.33 11.18
C ILE A 35 -5.98 8.07 11.98
N VAL A 36 -6.58 8.26 13.15
CA VAL A 36 -7.13 7.22 14.01
C VAL A 36 -8.13 6.33 13.25
N GLN A 37 -9.15 6.89 12.58
CA GLN A 37 -10.11 6.10 11.77
C GLN A 37 -9.44 5.40 10.59
N PHE A 38 -8.48 6.04 9.93
CA PHE A 38 -7.70 5.41 8.86
C PHE A 38 -6.92 4.21 9.38
N LEU A 39 -6.20 4.37 10.50
CA LEU A 39 -5.46 3.28 11.13
C LEU A 39 -6.40 2.18 11.62
N TYR A 40 -7.55 2.52 12.18
CA TYR A 40 -8.57 1.55 12.57
C TYR A 40 -9.03 0.73 11.37
N ILE A 41 -9.43 1.37 10.27
CA ILE A 41 -9.97 0.68 9.10
C ILE A 41 -8.88 -0.13 8.37
N PHE A 42 -7.72 0.45 8.09
CA PHE A 42 -6.75 -0.16 7.18
C PHE A 42 -5.67 -1.00 7.86
N PHE A 43 -5.42 -0.82 9.16
CA PHE A 43 -4.39 -1.56 9.89
C PHE A 43 -4.98 -2.40 11.01
N PHE A 44 -5.68 -1.78 11.97
CA PHE A 44 -6.15 -2.50 13.15
C PHE A 44 -7.27 -3.48 12.83
N TYR A 45 -8.20 -3.15 11.93
CA TYR A 45 -9.30 -4.07 11.58
C TYR A 45 -8.80 -5.33 10.85
N PRO A 46 -7.93 -5.24 9.81
CA PRO A 46 -7.33 -6.41 9.19
C PRO A 46 -6.48 -7.24 10.17
N LEU A 47 -5.73 -6.58 11.06
CA LEU A 47 -4.97 -7.27 12.10
C LEU A 47 -5.88 -8.02 13.07
N PHE A 48 -6.94 -7.37 13.53
CA PHE A 48 -7.92 -7.97 14.43
C PHE A 48 -8.70 -9.10 13.75
N PHE A 49 -8.97 -8.97 12.45
CA PHE A 49 -9.53 -10.03 11.63
C PHE A 49 -8.65 -11.28 11.63
N VAL A 50 -7.37 -11.12 11.30
CA VAL A 50 -6.39 -12.23 11.30
C VAL A 50 -6.27 -12.84 12.69
N TRP A 51 -6.23 -12.00 13.74
CA TRP A 51 -6.14 -12.47 15.12
C TRP A 51 -7.37 -13.29 15.54
N ILE A 52 -8.58 -12.79 15.32
CA ILE A 52 -9.82 -13.51 15.66
C ILE A 52 -9.93 -14.81 14.87
N LYS A 53 -9.60 -14.78 13.57
CA LYS A 53 -9.60 -15.97 12.74
C LYS A 53 -8.64 -17.03 13.28
N SER A 54 -7.42 -16.62 13.63
CA SER A 54 -6.41 -17.52 14.22
C SER A 54 -6.86 -18.05 15.58
N PHE A 55 -7.45 -17.21 16.42
CA PHE A 55 -7.93 -17.59 17.74
C PHE A 55 -9.08 -18.61 17.67
N ILE A 56 -10.08 -18.35 16.84
CA ILE A 56 -11.22 -19.27 16.64
C ILE A 56 -10.72 -20.59 16.05
N TYR A 57 -9.84 -20.55 15.04
CA TYR A 57 -9.25 -21.76 14.47
C TYR A 57 -8.55 -22.61 15.54
N LEU A 58 -7.74 -21.99 16.41
CA LEU A 58 -7.04 -22.70 17.47
C LEU A 58 -8.01 -23.29 18.51
N GLN A 59 -9.04 -22.56 18.92
CA GLN A 59 -10.02 -23.09 19.89
C GLN A 59 -10.89 -24.19 19.32
N VAL A 60 -11.42 -24.03 18.12
CA VAL A 60 -12.22 -25.09 17.48
C VAL A 60 -11.36 -26.34 17.29
N ARG A 61 -10.07 -26.19 16.96
CA ARG A 61 -9.15 -27.33 16.84
C ARG A 61 -8.79 -27.97 18.18
N ALA A 62 -8.62 -27.19 19.24
CA ALA A 62 -8.28 -27.71 20.56
C ALA A 62 -9.46 -28.44 21.22
N ASP A 63 -10.66 -27.85 21.12
CA ASP A 63 -11.84 -28.33 21.85
C ASP A 63 -12.67 -29.34 21.03
N LEU A 64 -12.66 -29.23 19.69
CA LEU A 64 -13.55 -29.99 18.78
C LEU A 64 -12.79 -30.70 17.64
N GLY A 65 -11.46 -30.72 17.67
CA GLY A 65 -10.62 -31.18 16.55
C GLY A 65 -10.77 -32.66 16.19
N GLY A 66 -11.26 -33.50 17.10
CA GLY A 66 -11.56 -34.90 16.84
C GLY A 66 -12.99 -35.19 16.39
N SER A 67 -13.92 -34.24 16.57
CA SER A 67 -15.36 -34.43 16.35
C SER A 67 -15.89 -33.79 15.08
N LEU A 68 -15.19 -32.79 14.53
CA LEU A 68 -15.62 -32.06 13.35
C LEU A 68 -14.95 -32.61 12.08
N THR A 69 -15.77 -32.79 11.04
CA THR A 69 -15.31 -33.10 9.69
C THR A 69 -14.64 -31.87 9.04
N SER A 70 -13.82 -32.11 8.02
CA SER A 70 -13.17 -31.02 7.26
C SER A 70 -14.18 -30.01 6.67
N ASN A 71 -15.38 -30.48 6.30
CA ASN A 71 -16.43 -29.62 5.75
C ASN A 71 -17.02 -28.70 6.82
N GLU A 72 -17.22 -29.20 8.05
CA GLU A 72 -17.70 -28.39 9.16
C GLU A 72 -16.67 -27.35 9.59
N PHE A 73 -15.38 -27.72 9.62
CA PHE A 73 -14.29 -26.77 9.82
C PHE A 73 -14.28 -25.66 8.77
N PHE A 74 -14.41 -26.02 7.49
CA PHE A 74 -14.47 -25.05 6.40
C PHE A 74 -15.66 -24.11 6.52
N LEU A 75 -16.84 -24.64 6.87
CA LEU A 75 -18.04 -23.82 7.09
C LEU A 75 -17.85 -22.83 8.23
N ILE A 76 -17.33 -23.27 9.38
CA ILE A 76 -17.07 -22.40 10.53
C ILE A 76 -16.07 -21.28 10.15
N ASP A 77 -14.95 -21.63 9.52
CA ASP A 77 -13.93 -20.66 9.08
C ASP A 77 -14.50 -19.63 8.10
N THR A 78 -15.31 -20.10 7.14
CA THR A 78 -15.92 -19.26 6.11
C THR A 78 -16.98 -18.35 6.70
N THR A 79 -17.86 -18.85 7.58
CA THR A 79 -18.89 -18.04 8.24
C THR A 79 -18.26 -16.95 9.10
N VAL A 80 -17.27 -17.29 9.92
CA VAL A 80 -16.53 -16.31 10.72
C VAL A 80 -15.88 -15.26 9.83
N SER A 81 -15.23 -15.69 8.74
CA SER A 81 -14.57 -14.79 7.79
C SER A 81 -15.56 -13.83 7.13
N LEU A 82 -16.72 -14.33 6.68
CA LEU A 82 -17.76 -13.54 6.04
C LEU A 82 -18.40 -12.55 7.01
N THR A 83 -18.81 -13.00 8.21
CA THR A 83 -19.37 -12.11 9.24
C THR A 83 -18.42 -10.96 9.55
N TRP A 84 -17.13 -11.24 9.63
CA TRP A 84 -16.14 -10.20 9.88
C TRP A 84 -15.89 -9.27 8.71
N LEU A 85 -15.91 -9.77 7.49
CA LEU A 85 -15.84 -8.94 6.29
C LEU A 85 -17.05 -7.98 6.22
N TYR A 86 -18.25 -8.46 6.56
CA TYR A 86 -19.45 -7.61 6.63
C TYR A 86 -19.32 -6.52 7.69
N LEU A 87 -18.91 -6.87 8.90
CA LEU A 87 -18.74 -5.88 9.98
C LEU A 87 -17.64 -4.87 9.63
N TYR A 88 -16.53 -5.31 9.04
CA TYR A 88 -15.51 -4.42 8.48
C TYR A 88 -16.11 -3.43 7.48
N GLY A 89 -16.87 -3.92 6.49
CA GLY A 89 -17.52 -3.09 5.49
C GLY A 89 -18.44 -2.05 6.12
N VAL A 90 -19.27 -2.45 7.09
CA VAL A 90 -20.17 -1.54 7.81
C VAL A 90 -19.40 -0.45 8.56
N PHE A 91 -18.34 -0.81 9.30
CA PHE A 91 -17.54 0.18 10.03
C PHE A 91 -16.77 1.11 9.10
N ALA A 92 -16.21 0.58 8.02
CA ALA A 92 -15.53 1.37 7.00
C ALA A 92 -16.50 2.39 6.37
N ILE A 93 -17.64 1.92 5.85
CA ILE A 93 -18.67 2.77 5.24
C ILE A 93 -19.16 3.82 6.24
N LYS A 94 -19.40 3.45 7.50
CA LYS A 94 -19.83 4.38 8.55
C LYS A 94 -18.75 5.44 8.86
N GLY A 95 -17.48 5.05 8.89
CA GLY A 95 -16.36 5.97 9.08
C GLY A 95 -16.25 6.99 7.95
N PHE A 96 -16.31 6.52 6.70
CA PHE A 96 -16.27 7.38 5.51
C PHE A 96 -17.48 8.31 5.42
N THR A 97 -18.70 7.79 5.62
CA THR A 97 -19.94 8.59 5.54
C THR A 97 -20.04 9.63 6.64
N LYS A 98 -19.63 9.32 7.87
CA LYS A 98 -19.59 10.30 8.97
C LYS A 98 -18.61 11.43 8.67
N THR A 99 -17.44 11.10 8.10
CA THR A 99 -16.43 12.10 7.70
C THR A 99 -16.98 13.05 6.63
N LEU A 100 -17.62 12.50 5.58
CA LEU A 100 -18.25 13.30 4.52
C LEU A 100 -19.41 14.14 5.05
N PHE A 101 -20.22 13.59 5.97
CA PHE A 101 -21.33 14.30 6.60
C PHE A 101 -20.87 15.50 7.43
N LEU A 102 -19.81 15.34 8.23
CA LEU A 102 -19.22 16.41 9.03
C LEU A 102 -18.60 17.50 8.14
N ALA A 103 -17.91 17.10 7.06
CA ALA A 103 -17.36 18.04 6.08
C ALA A 103 -18.48 18.88 5.44
N ARG A 104 -19.60 18.25 5.03
CA ARG A 104 -20.78 18.93 4.48
C ARG A 104 -21.44 19.89 5.48
N HIS A 105 -21.50 19.53 6.77
CA HIS A 105 -22.08 20.39 7.80
C HIS A 105 -21.23 21.62 8.11
N LYS A 106 -19.90 21.48 8.00
CA LYS A 106 -18.96 22.58 8.22
C LYS A 106 -18.93 23.56 7.04
N ASP A 107 -19.05 23.05 5.82
CA ASP A 107 -19.15 23.86 4.60
C ASP A 107 -20.15 23.22 3.64
N PRO A 108 -21.36 23.79 3.48
CA PRO A 108 -22.39 23.27 2.58
C PRO A 108 -21.99 23.31 1.10
N LEU A 109 -21.00 24.14 0.73
CA LEU A 109 -20.45 24.25 -0.61
C LEU A 109 -19.20 23.39 -0.81
N ALA A 110 -18.82 22.58 0.20
CA ALA A 110 -17.70 21.66 0.09
C ALA A 110 -17.93 20.69 -1.08
N ASP A 111 -16.94 20.62 -1.98
CA ASP A 111 -16.92 19.63 -3.05
C ASP A 111 -16.60 18.26 -2.44
N LEU A 112 -17.65 17.55 -2.05
CA LEU A 112 -17.58 16.20 -1.47
C LEU A 112 -16.99 15.19 -2.45
N PHE A 113 -17.16 15.41 -3.75
CA PHE A 113 -16.59 14.53 -4.78
C PHE A 113 -15.08 14.71 -4.85
N ALA A 114 -14.58 15.95 -4.89
CA ALA A 114 -13.15 16.21 -4.82
C ALA A 114 -12.51 15.68 -3.52
N HIS A 115 -13.23 15.75 -2.38
CA HIS A 115 -12.77 15.16 -1.12
C HIS A 115 -12.76 13.63 -1.13
N ALA A 116 -13.80 12.98 -1.67
CA ALA A 116 -13.84 11.53 -1.78
C ALA A 116 -12.79 11.02 -2.78
N GLU A 117 -12.59 11.71 -3.89
CA GLU A 117 -11.56 11.46 -4.88
C GLU A 117 -10.16 11.65 -4.28
N TYR A 118 -9.95 12.69 -3.47
CA TYR A 118 -8.72 12.87 -2.70
C TYR A 118 -8.42 11.64 -1.83
N PHE A 119 -9.41 11.16 -1.06
CA PHE A 119 -9.22 9.98 -0.23
C PHE A 119 -8.98 8.72 -1.05
N HIS A 120 -9.76 8.52 -2.12
CA HIS A 120 -9.58 7.39 -3.01
C HIS A 120 -8.17 7.39 -3.60
N LEU A 121 -7.74 8.50 -4.22
CA LEU A 121 -6.43 8.60 -4.85
C LEU A 121 -5.29 8.50 -3.84
N TRP A 122 -5.35 9.19 -2.69
CA TRP A 122 -4.24 9.12 -1.74
C TRP A 122 -4.16 7.78 -1.00
N ILE A 123 -5.27 7.32 -0.42
CA ILE A 123 -5.24 6.14 0.45
C ILE A 123 -5.03 4.88 -0.38
N SER A 124 -5.78 4.70 -1.47
CA SER A 124 -5.66 3.46 -2.24
C SER A 124 -4.27 3.32 -2.84
N HIS A 125 -3.71 4.39 -3.41
CA HIS A 125 -2.37 4.34 -3.98
C HIS A 125 -1.30 4.20 -2.90
N LEU A 126 -1.41 4.89 -1.77
CA LEU A 126 -0.47 4.69 -0.67
C LEU A 126 -0.51 3.25 -0.17
N ALA A 127 -1.70 2.67 0.01
CA ALA A 127 -1.87 1.27 0.40
C ALA A 127 -1.28 0.30 -0.64
N ILE A 128 -1.48 0.55 -1.94
CA ILE A 128 -0.92 -0.28 -3.02
C ILE A 128 0.61 -0.20 -3.02
N PHE A 129 1.20 1.00 -3.04
CA PHE A 129 2.65 1.16 -3.12
C PHE A 129 3.34 0.69 -1.84
N PHE A 130 2.82 1.01 -0.64
CA PHE A 130 3.35 0.45 0.60
C PHE A 130 3.17 -1.07 0.66
N GLY A 131 2.00 -1.57 0.26
CA GLY A 131 1.70 -2.99 0.26
C GLY A 131 2.69 -3.75 -0.62
N VAL A 132 2.92 -3.29 -1.84
CA VAL A 132 3.95 -3.84 -2.74
C VAL A 132 5.34 -3.78 -2.09
N ALA A 133 5.67 -2.68 -1.41
CA ALA A 133 6.96 -2.53 -0.74
C ALA A 133 7.16 -3.57 0.38
N ILE A 134 6.15 -3.74 1.24
CA ILE A 134 6.15 -4.67 2.37
C ILE A 134 6.15 -6.12 1.87
N ILE A 135 5.28 -6.44 0.91
CA ILE A 135 5.21 -7.80 0.31
C ILE A 135 6.55 -8.15 -0.32
N GLY A 136 7.16 -7.23 -1.08
CA GLY A 136 8.49 -7.43 -1.66
C GLY A 136 9.54 -7.74 -0.59
N LEU A 137 9.56 -6.97 0.50
CA LEU A 137 10.48 -7.21 1.62
C LEU A 137 10.24 -8.56 2.30
N ILE A 138 8.99 -8.96 2.52
CA ILE A 138 8.64 -10.26 3.10
C ILE A 138 9.05 -11.40 2.18
N LEU A 139 8.72 -11.33 0.89
CA LEU A 139 9.07 -12.36 -0.10
C LEU A 139 10.59 -12.51 -0.23
N SER A 140 11.30 -11.39 -0.24
CA SER A 140 12.76 -11.35 -0.22
C SER A 140 13.32 -12.01 1.06
N GLY A 141 12.79 -11.66 2.22
CA GLY A 141 13.16 -12.28 3.50
C GLY A 141 12.90 -13.78 3.56
N ILE A 142 11.72 -14.23 3.12
CA ILE A 142 11.38 -15.67 3.04
C ILE A 142 12.38 -16.39 2.16
N ASN A 143 12.74 -15.84 1.00
CA ASN A 143 13.65 -16.49 0.07
C ASN A 143 15.10 -16.60 0.60
N LEU A 144 15.51 -15.72 1.52
CA LEU A 144 16.80 -15.87 2.21
C LEU A 144 16.85 -17.10 3.10
N PHE A 145 15.76 -17.40 3.81
CA PHE A 145 15.68 -18.55 4.72
C PHE A 145 15.21 -19.83 4.02
N LEU A 146 14.51 -19.69 2.89
CA LEU A 146 13.96 -20.78 2.07
C LEU A 146 14.39 -20.57 0.61
N PRO A 147 15.66 -20.84 0.28
CA PRO A 147 16.15 -20.74 -1.10
C PRO A 147 15.46 -21.76 -2.00
N PHE A 148 15.15 -21.35 -3.23
CA PHE A 148 14.50 -22.25 -4.18
C PHE A 148 15.45 -23.33 -4.67
N GLN A 149 14.93 -24.54 -4.83
CA GLN A 149 15.66 -25.68 -5.38
C GLN A 149 15.55 -25.72 -6.91
N VAL A 150 16.05 -24.68 -7.57
CA VAL A 150 16.02 -24.54 -9.03
C VAL A 150 17.45 -24.63 -9.55
N ALA A 151 17.65 -25.31 -10.69
CA ALA A 151 18.95 -25.39 -11.34
C ALA A 151 19.52 -23.98 -11.59
N ASN A 152 20.75 -23.73 -11.14
CA ASN A 152 21.39 -22.45 -11.34
C ASN A 152 21.86 -22.32 -12.78
N THR A 153 21.37 -21.30 -13.47
CA THR A 153 21.79 -20.97 -14.84
C THR A 153 22.09 -19.48 -14.92
N SER A 154 23.26 -19.12 -15.44
CA SER A 154 23.71 -17.72 -15.51
C SER A 154 22.76 -16.84 -16.34
N ILE A 155 22.16 -17.41 -17.39
CA ILE A 155 21.18 -16.72 -18.24
C ILE A 155 19.95 -16.33 -17.44
N LEU A 156 19.43 -17.23 -16.60
CA LEU A 156 18.25 -16.94 -15.79
C LEU A 156 18.52 -15.83 -14.77
N ASN A 157 19.73 -15.78 -14.20
CA ASN A 157 20.13 -14.70 -13.28
C ASN A 157 20.13 -13.33 -13.98
N ILE A 158 20.66 -13.25 -15.21
CA ILE A 158 20.66 -12.00 -16.00
C ILE A 158 19.23 -11.59 -16.38
N LEU A 159 18.42 -12.54 -16.85
CA LEU A 159 17.01 -12.29 -17.19
C LEU A 159 16.22 -11.79 -15.98
N LEU A 160 16.45 -12.37 -14.82
CA LEU A 160 15.80 -11.96 -13.58
C LEU A 160 16.18 -10.53 -13.19
N ALA A 161 17.44 -10.15 -13.33
CA ALA A 161 17.87 -8.77 -13.11
C ALA A 161 17.18 -7.80 -14.09
N ALA A 162 17.11 -8.17 -15.37
CA ALA A 162 16.43 -7.37 -16.39
C ALA A 162 14.92 -7.22 -16.11
N ILE A 163 14.24 -8.30 -15.74
CA ILE A 163 12.83 -8.30 -15.36
C ILE A 163 12.61 -7.40 -14.15
N GLY A 164 13.43 -7.54 -13.10
CA GLY A 164 13.36 -6.68 -11.92
C GLY A 164 13.51 -5.21 -12.28
N GLY A 165 14.47 -4.90 -13.15
CA GLY A 165 14.67 -3.55 -13.67
C GLY A 165 13.44 -3.00 -14.40
N VAL A 166 12.88 -3.75 -15.35
CA VAL A 166 11.69 -3.35 -16.12
C VAL A 166 10.48 -3.14 -15.21
N VAL A 167 10.25 -4.05 -14.26
CA VAL A 167 9.14 -3.93 -13.28
C VAL A 167 9.35 -2.71 -12.38
N GLY A 168 10.57 -2.42 -11.95
CA GLY A 168 10.89 -1.22 -11.17
C GLY A 168 10.61 0.09 -11.92
N VAL A 169 10.98 0.16 -13.21
CA VAL A 169 10.65 1.30 -14.09
C VAL A 169 9.14 1.44 -14.25
N PHE A 170 8.44 0.33 -14.49
CA PHE A 170 6.99 0.32 -14.64
C PHE A 170 6.27 0.81 -13.38
N LEU A 171 6.66 0.32 -12.19
CA LEU A 171 6.12 0.79 -10.91
C LEU A 171 6.38 2.28 -10.69
N PHE A 172 7.54 2.78 -11.11
CA PHE A 172 7.85 4.21 -11.04
C PHE A 172 6.94 5.04 -11.94
N VAL A 173 6.72 4.61 -13.19
CA VAL A 173 5.79 5.26 -14.12
C VAL A 173 4.38 5.26 -13.54
N MET A 174 3.89 4.12 -13.03
CA MET A 174 2.58 4.02 -12.40
C MET A 174 2.42 4.99 -11.24
N LEU A 175 3.39 5.05 -10.31
CA LEU A 175 3.37 6.02 -9.22
C LEU A 175 3.27 7.46 -9.71
N LEU A 176 3.98 7.78 -10.78
CA LEU A 176 4.02 9.12 -11.30
C LEU A 176 2.68 9.51 -11.94
N LEU A 177 2.06 8.60 -12.70
CA LEU A 177 0.71 8.79 -13.26
C LEU A 177 -0.36 8.90 -12.18
N SER A 178 -0.16 8.19 -11.08
CA SER A 178 -1.05 8.19 -9.92
C SER A 178 -0.84 9.36 -8.96
N ASP A 179 0.15 10.23 -9.14
CA ASP A 179 0.41 11.35 -8.23
C ASP A 179 -0.64 12.46 -8.46
N PRO A 180 -1.54 12.76 -7.49
CA PRO A 180 -2.61 13.74 -7.67
C PRO A 180 -2.11 15.20 -7.78
N LYS A 181 -0.79 15.47 -7.71
CA LYS A 181 -0.14 16.79 -7.90
C LYS A 181 -0.79 17.93 -7.07
N GLN A 182 -1.24 17.65 -5.84
CA GLN A 182 -1.93 18.63 -4.98
C GLN A 182 -0.99 19.38 -4.01
N ASN A 183 -1.27 20.67 -3.82
CA ASN A 183 -0.68 21.66 -2.90
C ASN A 183 0.35 21.15 -1.85
N GLY A 184 1.61 21.00 -2.27
CA GLY A 184 2.78 20.88 -1.38
C GLY A 184 3.10 19.48 -0.85
N PHE A 185 2.09 18.66 -0.56
CA PHE A 185 2.24 17.25 -0.17
C PHE A 185 2.13 16.39 -1.43
N ARG A 186 3.22 15.70 -1.82
CA ARG A 186 3.24 14.88 -3.05
C ARG A 186 3.36 13.41 -2.69
N LEU A 187 2.41 12.59 -3.12
CA LEU A 187 2.40 11.13 -2.90
C LEU A 187 3.73 10.53 -3.37
N LEU A 188 4.21 11.02 -4.51
CA LEU A 188 5.51 10.67 -5.10
C LEU A 188 6.67 10.84 -4.10
N LYS A 189 6.70 11.90 -3.28
CA LYS A 189 7.78 12.11 -2.30
C LYS A 189 7.76 11.05 -1.20
N ILE A 190 6.58 10.72 -0.69
CA ILE A 190 6.41 9.75 0.41
C ILE A 190 6.80 8.35 -0.08
N VAL A 191 6.27 7.94 -1.23
CA VAL A 191 6.54 6.61 -1.77
C VAL A 191 8.02 6.46 -2.15
N LYS A 192 8.66 7.51 -2.68
CA LYS A 192 10.12 7.52 -2.92
C LYS A 192 10.93 7.29 -1.65
N LEU A 193 10.56 7.93 -0.54
CA LEU A 193 11.23 7.73 0.74
C LEU A 193 11.08 6.29 1.24
N VAL A 194 9.88 5.71 1.07
CA VAL A 194 9.59 4.35 1.52
C VAL A 194 10.33 3.30 0.69
N TYR A 195 10.33 3.46 -0.63
CA TYR A 195 11.09 2.58 -1.53
C TYR A 195 12.60 2.75 -1.31
N GLY A 196 13.05 3.97 -1.00
CA GLY A 196 14.42 4.25 -0.57
C GLY A 196 14.80 3.52 0.70
N PHE A 197 13.95 3.60 1.72
CA PHE A 197 14.14 2.89 2.98
C PHE A 197 14.16 1.36 2.79
N VAL A 198 13.20 0.80 2.03
CA VAL A 198 13.15 -0.64 1.75
C VAL A 198 14.38 -1.09 0.98
N PHE A 199 14.84 -0.33 -0.01
CA PHE A 199 16.09 -0.63 -0.72
C PHE A 199 17.30 -0.61 0.24
N SER A 200 17.42 0.42 1.08
CA SER A 200 18.49 0.49 2.09
C SER A 200 18.45 -0.70 3.05
N ALA A 201 17.25 -1.14 3.48
CA ALA A 201 17.09 -2.33 4.30
C ALA A 201 17.54 -3.60 3.56
N LEU A 202 17.20 -3.76 2.28
CA LEU A 202 17.67 -4.87 1.46
C LEU A 202 19.20 -4.86 1.30
N ILE A 203 19.82 -3.70 1.07
CA ILE A 203 21.29 -3.59 1.02
C ILE A 203 21.93 -3.93 2.38
N ALA A 204 21.33 -3.52 3.50
CA ALA A 204 21.82 -3.93 4.81
C ALA A 204 21.72 -5.46 5.00
N ILE A 205 20.62 -6.06 4.57
CA ILE A 205 20.43 -7.52 4.57
C ILE A 205 21.48 -8.21 3.70
N TYR A 206 21.82 -7.67 2.53
CA TYR A 206 22.91 -8.18 1.69
C TYR A 206 24.22 -8.29 2.46
N PHE A 207 24.62 -7.25 3.20
CA PHE A 207 25.87 -7.24 3.96
C PHE A 207 25.86 -8.16 5.19
N ILE A 208 24.69 -8.54 5.70
CA ILE A 208 24.57 -9.42 6.87
C ILE A 208 24.55 -10.90 6.45
N PHE A 209 23.79 -11.22 5.39
CA PHE A 209 23.52 -12.60 4.99
C PHE A 209 24.29 -13.05 3.75
N GLU A 210 24.89 -12.12 3.01
CA GLU A 210 25.70 -12.36 1.80
C GLU A 210 25.05 -13.34 0.80
N PRO A 211 23.77 -13.17 0.43
CA PRO A 211 23.10 -14.12 -0.47
C PRO A 211 23.81 -14.13 -1.83
N PRO A 212 24.23 -15.30 -2.35
CA PRO A 212 24.93 -15.36 -3.63
C PRO A 212 23.99 -15.02 -4.78
N PHE A 213 24.53 -14.42 -5.85
CA PHE A 213 23.77 -14.11 -7.06
C PHE A 213 23.47 -15.37 -7.89
N THR A 214 22.45 -16.12 -7.44
CA THR A 214 22.04 -17.41 -7.99
C THR A 214 20.52 -17.51 -8.04
N THR A 215 20.01 -18.45 -8.84
CA THR A 215 18.56 -18.68 -9.02
C THR A 215 17.87 -19.12 -7.73
N ALA A 216 18.62 -19.70 -6.78
CA ALA A 216 18.12 -20.09 -5.47
C ALA A 216 17.63 -18.89 -4.65
N TYR A 217 18.29 -17.73 -4.79
CA TYR A 217 17.95 -16.47 -4.14
C TYR A 217 17.30 -15.48 -5.13
N SER A 218 16.64 -16.00 -6.16
CA SER A 218 16.04 -15.22 -7.24
C SER A 218 15.03 -14.19 -6.76
N MET A 219 14.18 -14.51 -5.79
CA MET A 219 13.19 -13.55 -5.28
C MET A 219 13.86 -12.39 -4.55
N TYR A 220 14.88 -12.68 -3.73
CA TYR A 220 15.68 -11.64 -3.07
C TYR A 220 16.25 -10.66 -4.10
N TRP A 221 16.96 -11.18 -5.11
CA TRP A 221 17.60 -10.36 -6.13
C TRP A 221 16.60 -9.63 -7.02
N LEU A 222 15.47 -10.26 -7.38
CA LEU A 222 14.42 -9.63 -8.17
C LEU A 222 13.90 -8.38 -7.47
N VAL A 223 13.61 -8.50 -6.17
CA VAL A 223 13.11 -7.41 -5.34
C VAL A 223 14.17 -6.30 -5.22
N VAL A 224 15.45 -6.65 -5.01
CA VAL A 224 16.56 -5.68 -5.03
C VAL A 224 16.59 -4.89 -6.34
N PHE A 225 16.51 -5.55 -7.49
CA PHE A 225 16.53 -4.88 -8.79
C PHE A 225 15.29 -4.01 -9.06
N ILE A 226 14.11 -4.43 -8.60
CA ILE A 226 12.88 -3.61 -8.67
C ILE A 226 13.08 -2.28 -7.95
N PHE A 227 13.54 -2.32 -6.69
CA PHE A 227 13.72 -1.10 -5.91
C PHE A 227 14.92 -0.27 -6.39
N ALA A 228 16.00 -0.92 -6.84
CA ALA A 228 17.14 -0.23 -7.43
C ALA A 228 16.73 0.57 -8.68
N ALA A 229 16.05 -0.06 -9.64
CA ALA A 229 15.60 0.60 -10.85
C ALA A 229 14.60 1.72 -10.55
N PHE A 230 13.65 1.49 -9.64
CA PHE A 230 12.74 2.52 -9.18
C PHE A 230 13.47 3.75 -8.60
N LEU A 231 14.50 3.54 -7.78
CA LEU A 231 15.29 4.63 -7.20
C LEU A 231 16.10 5.38 -8.23
N VAL A 232 16.71 4.66 -9.17
CA VAL A 232 17.42 5.25 -10.31
C VAL A 232 16.47 6.16 -11.10
N CYS A 233 15.29 5.67 -11.47
CA CYS A 233 14.26 6.48 -12.13
C CYS A 233 13.85 7.69 -11.29
N SER A 234 13.66 7.50 -9.99
CA SER A 234 13.28 8.55 -9.04
C SER A 234 14.30 9.70 -8.99
N ILE A 235 15.59 9.40 -9.04
CA ILE A 235 16.68 10.40 -9.03
C ILE A 235 16.67 11.19 -10.34
N PHE A 236 16.57 10.52 -11.49
CA PHE A 236 16.61 11.16 -12.80
C PHE A 236 15.35 11.97 -13.12
N ALA A 237 14.18 11.51 -12.71
CA ALA A 237 12.91 12.18 -12.97
C ALA A 237 12.82 13.56 -12.32
N TYR A 238 13.44 13.76 -11.15
CA TYR A 238 13.39 15.06 -10.48
C TYR A 238 14.18 16.16 -11.22
N LYS A 239 15.21 15.78 -11.97
CA LYS A 239 16.13 16.73 -12.63
C LYS A 239 15.83 16.98 -14.11
N SER A 240 15.03 16.13 -14.76
CA SER A 240 14.85 16.18 -16.22
C SER A 240 13.59 16.95 -16.62
N THR A 241 13.77 18.16 -17.17
CA THR A 241 12.68 18.95 -17.79
C THR A 241 12.05 18.22 -18.97
N LYS A 242 12.85 17.47 -19.76
CA LYS A 242 12.34 16.62 -20.85
C LYS A 242 11.47 15.48 -20.33
N ALA A 243 11.87 14.81 -19.24
CA ALA A 243 11.06 13.77 -18.64
C ALA A 243 9.74 14.33 -18.13
N ASN A 244 9.77 15.49 -17.45
CA ASN A 244 8.55 16.17 -17.00
C ASN A 244 7.63 16.53 -18.19
N ASN A 245 8.16 17.07 -19.28
CA ASN A 245 7.36 17.43 -20.46
C ASN A 245 6.76 16.21 -21.18
N LEU A 246 7.54 15.14 -21.36
CA LEU A 246 7.04 13.89 -21.96
C LEU A 246 5.95 13.28 -21.08
N MET A 247 6.12 13.38 -19.78
CA MET A 247 5.20 12.85 -18.80
C MET A 247 3.93 13.68 -18.67
N ASP A 248 4.02 15.01 -18.78
CA ASP A 248 2.84 15.87 -18.85
C ASP A 248 2.02 15.54 -20.12
N LYS A 249 2.67 15.32 -21.27
CA LYS A 249 2.02 14.84 -22.50
C LYS A 249 1.38 13.45 -22.34
N PHE A 250 2.08 12.53 -21.67
CA PHE A 250 1.52 11.20 -21.43
C PHE A 250 0.33 11.29 -20.47
N SER A 251 0.45 12.06 -19.38
CA SER A 251 -0.63 12.28 -18.43
C SER A 251 -1.85 12.95 -19.08
N SER A 252 -1.66 13.87 -20.03
CA SER A 252 -2.78 14.50 -20.75
C SER A 252 -3.59 13.51 -21.56
N LEU A 253 -2.97 12.45 -22.11
CA LEU A 253 -3.70 11.40 -22.82
C LEU A 253 -4.67 10.62 -21.91
N PHE A 254 -4.38 10.54 -20.62
CA PHE A 254 -5.24 9.87 -19.63
C PHE A 254 -6.14 10.84 -18.85
N ARG A 255 -5.81 12.14 -18.86
CA ARG A 255 -6.54 13.19 -18.12
C ARG A 255 -7.89 13.53 -18.74
N ASP A 256 -8.07 13.33 -20.05
CA ASP A 256 -9.37 13.52 -20.71
C ASP A 256 -10.39 12.42 -20.33
N ILE A 257 -9.97 11.42 -19.55
CA ILE A 257 -10.82 10.42 -18.89
C ILE A 257 -11.15 10.88 -17.45
N SER A 258 -11.21 12.18 -17.19
CA SER A 258 -11.48 12.72 -15.85
C SER A 258 -12.92 12.42 -15.42
N TRP A 259 -13.08 11.40 -14.60
CA TRP A 259 -14.20 11.32 -13.67
C TRP A 259 -14.09 12.50 -12.70
N GLY A 260 -15.14 13.32 -12.59
CA GLY A 260 -15.18 14.40 -11.59
C GLY A 260 -15.06 15.84 -12.12
N ASN A 261 -15.14 16.09 -13.43
CA ASN A 261 -15.52 17.44 -13.89
C ASN A 261 -16.97 17.71 -13.44
N ASN A 262 -17.12 18.26 -12.24
CA ASN A 262 -18.40 18.59 -11.64
C ASN A 262 -18.92 19.85 -12.35
N ILE A 263 -19.62 19.66 -13.48
CA ILE A 263 -20.13 20.71 -14.38
C ILE A 263 -20.87 21.80 -13.58
N THR A 264 -21.55 21.42 -12.51
CA THR A 264 -22.31 22.30 -11.61
C THR A 264 -21.44 23.28 -10.81
N LEU A 265 -20.21 22.91 -10.43
CA LEU A 265 -19.27 23.78 -9.71
C LEU A 265 -18.56 24.76 -10.64
N ASP A 266 -18.29 24.35 -11.87
CA ASP A 266 -17.73 25.24 -12.88
C ASP A 266 -18.73 26.31 -13.34
N GLU A 267 -20.01 25.96 -13.45
CA GLU A 267 -21.07 26.94 -13.71
C GLU A 267 -21.25 27.96 -12.57
N THR A 268 -21.18 27.52 -11.31
CA THR A 268 -21.28 28.43 -10.16
C THR A 268 -20.03 29.30 -9.96
N LYS A 269 -18.83 28.78 -10.28
CA LYS A 269 -17.60 29.60 -10.33
C LYS A 269 -17.62 30.59 -11.49
N LYS A 270 -18.15 30.22 -12.66
CA LYS A 270 -18.37 31.14 -13.78
C LYS A 270 -19.34 32.27 -13.39
N LYS A 271 -20.46 31.93 -12.74
CA LYS A 271 -21.45 32.92 -12.27
C LYS A 271 -20.94 33.86 -11.18
N ARG A 272 -19.91 33.49 -10.42
CA ARG A 272 -19.26 34.38 -9.45
C ARG A 272 -18.17 35.29 -10.04
N LYS A 273 -17.72 34.99 -11.26
CA LYS A 273 -16.71 35.78 -11.98
C LYS A 273 -17.29 36.67 -13.07
N ALA A 274 -18.55 36.45 -13.45
CA ALA A 274 -19.35 37.35 -14.26
C ALA A 274 -20.06 38.36 -13.36
#